data_AF-A0A5N6K121-F1
#
_entry.id   AF-A0A5N6K121-F1
#
_cell.length_a   1.000
_cell.length_b   1.000
_cell.length_c   1.000
_cell.angle_alpha   90.00
_cell.angle_beta   90.00
_cell.angle_gamma   90.00
#
_symmetry.space_group_name_H-M   'P 1'
#
loop_
_entity.id
_entity.type
_entity.pdbx_description
1 polymer ?
#
loop_
_entity_poly.entity_id
_entity_poly.type
_entity_poly.pdbx_seq_one_letter_code
_entity_poly.pdbx_strand_id
1 'polypeptide(L)'
;MSSQINLPPDAKSMTQDEIDTHMFFMREALAMANLALNTNETPVGCVLVDPVLKKVVARGMNATNRSYNGTRHAEFIAIDELLSSSSKVCSGGANEYRGGKRKREGDGNEDYHKERDKVENNRCIYGPEDMRKLDLYVTIEPCIMCASLLQQFGIRKVWYGAVNDKFGGNGGVLNLHIGNGKFDGNEATKEEKEEKKDNEGIIEKQEGDYEVSGGWLREEAIVILRRFYVQENERAPEPRNKKERVLKLEVEPMIDPRAKGDESG
;
A
#
# COMPACT_ATOMS: atom_id res chain seq x y z
N MET A 1 28.75 -7.66 -4.13
CA MET A 1 28.67 -6.22 -3.84
C MET A 1 27.26 -5.95 -3.34
N SER A 2 27.06 -5.90 -2.02
CA SER A 2 25.75 -5.58 -1.46
C SER A 2 25.44 -4.14 -1.85
N SER A 3 24.49 -3.96 -2.76
CA SER A 3 23.86 -2.66 -2.99
C SER A 3 23.38 -2.16 -1.63
N GLN A 4 24.01 -1.10 -1.12
CA GLN A 4 23.53 -0.42 0.09
C GLN A 4 22.13 0.08 -0.24
N ILE A 5 21.12 -0.65 0.22
CA ILE A 5 19.73 -0.20 0.13
C ILE A 5 19.65 1.02 1.02
N ASN A 6 19.32 2.17 0.45
CA ASN A 6 19.09 3.41 1.18
C ASN A 6 17.82 3.24 2.03
N LEU A 7 18.00 2.70 3.23
CA LEU A 7 16.92 2.52 4.19
C LEU A 7 16.43 3.90 4.69
N PRO A 8 15.12 4.01 4.99
CA PRO A 8 14.58 5.26 5.51
C PRO A 8 15.09 5.56 6.94
N PRO A 9 15.03 6.83 7.40
CA PRO A 9 15.62 7.23 8.67
C PRO A 9 15.07 6.49 9.90
N ASP A 10 13.80 6.09 9.86
CA ASP A 10 13.12 5.35 10.92
C ASP A 10 13.53 3.87 10.99
N ALA A 11 14.08 3.30 9.91
CA ALA A 11 14.65 1.95 9.94
C ALA A 11 15.88 1.85 10.86
N LYS A 12 16.55 2.97 11.19
CA LYS A 12 17.72 2.97 12.09
C LYS A 12 17.42 2.48 13.51
N SER A 13 16.16 2.58 13.95
CA SER A 13 15.72 2.09 15.26
C SER A 13 15.11 0.68 15.23
N MET A 14 15.04 0.05 14.05
CA MET A 14 14.42 -1.28 13.88
C MET A 14 15.48 -2.39 13.91
N THR A 15 15.06 -3.57 14.33
CA THR A 15 15.86 -4.80 14.20
C THR A 15 15.94 -5.25 12.74
N GLN A 16 16.94 -6.08 12.42
CA GLN A 16 17.08 -6.60 11.05
C GLN A 16 15.87 -7.44 10.61
N ASP A 17 15.25 -8.22 11.51
CA ASP A 17 14.04 -9.01 11.19
C ASP A 17 12.84 -8.12 10.83
N GLU A 18 12.67 -7.00 11.53
CA GLU A 18 11.64 -6.01 11.22
C GLU A 18 11.88 -5.36 9.86
N ILE A 19 13.12 -4.95 9.60
CA ILE A 19 13.52 -4.38 8.30
C ILE A 19 13.24 -5.38 7.18
N ASP A 20 13.66 -6.63 7.33
CA ASP A 20 13.45 -7.69 6.33
C ASP A 20 11.96 -7.96 6.10
N THR A 21 11.16 -7.92 7.18
CA THR A 21 9.70 -8.04 7.11
C THR A 21 9.06 -6.91 6.29
N HIS A 22 9.40 -5.65 6.57
CA HIS A 22 8.88 -4.50 5.82
C HIS A 22 9.34 -4.50 4.36
N MET A 23 10.60 -4.87 4.13
CA MET A 23 11.16 -5.03 2.79
C MET A 23 10.42 -6.10 1.98
N PHE A 24 10.08 -7.22 2.61
CA PHE A 24 9.28 -8.29 1.98
C PHE A 24 7.92 -7.76 1.51
N PHE A 25 7.16 -7.07 2.37
CA PHE A 25 5.85 -6.55 1.99
C PHE A 25 5.92 -5.40 0.97
N MET A 26 6.95 -4.56 1.03
CA MET A 26 7.19 -3.56 -0.02
C MET A 26 7.53 -4.18 -1.37
N ARG A 27 8.21 -5.35 -1.39
CA ARG A 27 8.41 -6.11 -2.64
C ARG A 27 7.11 -6.68 -3.20
N GLU A 28 6.19 -7.13 -2.34
CA GLU A 28 4.85 -7.54 -2.76
C GLU A 28 4.08 -6.36 -3.39
N ALA A 29 4.16 -5.16 -2.80
CA ALA A 29 3.58 -3.95 -3.38
C ALA A 29 4.21 -3.59 -4.74
N LEU A 30 5.54 -3.72 -4.87
CA LEU A 30 6.23 -3.56 -6.16
C LEU A 30 5.82 -4.60 -7.19
N ALA A 31 5.54 -5.84 -6.80
CA ALA A 31 5.03 -6.86 -7.70
C ALA A 31 3.68 -6.44 -8.30
N MET A 32 2.78 -5.87 -7.47
CA MET A 32 1.52 -5.30 -7.93
C MET A 32 1.72 -4.07 -8.85
N ALA A 33 2.70 -3.22 -8.57
CA ALA A 33 3.04 -2.09 -9.44
C ALA A 33 3.58 -2.53 -10.81
N ASN A 34 4.38 -3.61 -10.85
CA ASN A 34 4.83 -4.23 -12.10
C ASN A 34 3.65 -4.82 -12.89
N LEU A 35 2.67 -5.43 -12.21
CA LEU A 35 1.45 -5.89 -12.87
C LEU A 35 0.68 -4.72 -13.48
N ALA A 36 0.52 -3.60 -12.76
CA ALA A 36 -0.08 -2.38 -13.31
C ALA A 36 0.66 -1.88 -14.56
N LEU A 37 2.00 -1.76 -14.50
CA LEU A 37 2.82 -1.36 -15.64
C LEU A 37 2.59 -2.25 -16.87
N ASN A 38 2.62 -3.57 -16.67
CA ASN A 38 2.46 -4.56 -17.74
C ASN A 38 1.05 -4.54 -18.35
N THR A 39 0.06 -4.03 -17.61
CA THR A 39 -1.33 -3.87 -18.08
C THR A 39 -1.64 -2.46 -18.58
N ASN A 40 -0.62 -1.61 -18.77
CA ASN A 40 -0.75 -0.21 -19.18
C ASN A 40 -1.57 0.66 -18.22
N GLU A 41 -1.44 0.41 -16.91
CA GLU A 41 -1.92 1.27 -15.83
C GLU A 41 -0.74 2.02 -15.19
N THR A 42 -1.03 3.15 -14.55
CA THR A 42 -0.02 3.85 -13.74
C THR A 42 0.55 2.88 -12.70
N PRO A 43 1.88 2.69 -12.59
CA PRO A 43 2.49 1.62 -11.81
C PRO A 43 2.51 1.93 -10.30
N VAL A 44 1.33 1.98 -9.71
CA VAL A 44 1.11 2.05 -8.27
C VAL A 44 0.49 0.73 -7.84
N GLY A 45 1.13 0.09 -6.86
CA GLY A 45 0.71 -1.17 -6.28
C GLY A 45 0.77 -1.12 -4.77
N CYS A 46 -0.11 -1.86 -4.11
CA CYS A 46 -0.14 -1.95 -2.66
C CYS A 46 -0.60 -3.33 -2.16
N VAL A 47 -0.32 -3.58 -0.90
CA VAL A 47 -0.84 -4.73 -0.15
C VAL A 47 -1.30 -4.30 1.25
N LEU A 48 -2.42 -4.85 1.69
CA LEU A 48 -2.88 -4.76 3.07
C LEU A 48 -2.36 -5.97 3.84
N VAL A 49 -1.82 -5.75 5.03
CA VAL A 49 -1.11 -6.74 5.83
C VAL A 49 -1.65 -6.75 7.25
N ASP A 50 -1.88 -7.95 7.78
CA ASP A 50 -2.05 -8.15 9.22
C ASP A 50 -0.65 -8.24 9.86
N PRO A 51 -0.24 -7.25 10.68
CA PRO A 51 1.09 -7.21 11.25
C PRO A 51 1.33 -8.27 12.33
N VAL A 52 0.27 -8.80 12.95
CA VAL A 52 0.37 -9.86 13.96
C VAL A 52 0.58 -11.21 13.28
N LEU A 53 -0.19 -11.49 12.23
CA LEU A 53 -0.05 -12.72 11.45
C LEU A 53 1.08 -12.68 10.44
N LYS A 54 1.71 -11.51 10.23
CA LYS A 54 2.69 -11.24 9.17
C LYS A 54 2.19 -11.76 7.80
N LYS A 55 0.94 -11.47 7.45
CA LYS A 55 0.28 -12.02 6.26
C LYS A 55 -0.39 -10.93 5.42
N VAL A 56 -0.22 -11.01 4.09
CA VAL A 56 -1.00 -10.22 3.13
C VAL A 56 -2.46 -10.69 3.13
N VAL A 57 -3.38 -9.78 3.42
CA VAL A 57 -4.82 -10.03 3.49
C VAL A 57 -5.56 -9.53 2.25
N ALA A 58 -5.02 -8.53 1.55
CA ALA A 58 -5.54 -8.04 0.27
C ALA A 58 -4.45 -7.33 -0.55
N ARG A 59 -4.66 -7.17 -1.85
CA ARG A 59 -3.73 -6.59 -2.82
C ARG A 59 -4.44 -5.60 -3.72
N GLY A 60 -3.71 -4.58 -4.17
CA GLY A 60 -4.26 -3.53 -5.01
C GLY A 60 -3.26 -3.04 -6.04
N MET A 61 -3.77 -2.65 -7.20
CA MET A 61 -3.02 -1.89 -8.18
C MET A 61 -3.96 -0.92 -8.89
N ASN A 62 -3.43 0.16 -9.44
CA ASN A 62 -4.25 1.10 -10.20
C ASN A 62 -4.98 0.39 -11.35
N ALA A 63 -6.24 0.74 -11.53
CA ALA A 63 -7.11 0.16 -12.55
C ALA A 63 -7.99 1.24 -13.22
N THR A 64 -7.50 2.48 -13.28
CA THR A 64 -8.26 3.64 -13.77
C THR A 64 -8.63 3.51 -15.25
N ASN A 65 -7.71 3.01 -16.08
CA ASN A 65 -7.96 2.81 -17.51
C ASN A 65 -8.92 1.65 -17.74
N ARG A 66 -8.74 0.53 -17.04
CA ARG A 66 -9.59 -0.67 -17.15
C ARG A 66 -11.02 -0.41 -16.70
N SER A 67 -11.19 0.37 -15.63
CA SER A 67 -12.50 0.63 -15.02
C SER A 67 -13.22 1.85 -15.56
N TYR A 68 -12.55 2.68 -16.35
CA TYR A 68 -13.04 4.00 -16.77
C TYR A 68 -13.46 4.89 -15.58
N ASN A 69 -12.80 4.69 -14.43
CA ASN A 69 -13.11 5.40 -13.20
C ASN A 69 -11.81 5.92 -12.57
N GLY A 70 -11.70 7.25 -12.48
CA GLY A 70 -10.54 7.94 -11.91
C GLY A 70 -10.29 7.66 -10.42
N THR A 71 -11.25 7.09 -9.69
CA THR A 71 -11.09 6.76 -8.27
C THR A 71 -10.49 5.38 -8.02
N ARG A 72 -10.35 4.53 -9.05
CA ARG A 72 -9.86 3.14 -8.93
C ARG A 72 -8.33 3.06 -8.79
N HIS A 73 -7.81 3.68 -7.74
CA HIS A 73 -6.42 3.59 -7.32
C HIS A 73 -6.15 2.29 -6.56
N ALA A 74 -4.87 1.93 -6.42
CA ALA A 74 -4.42 0.71 -5.77
C ALA A 74 -5.07 0.51 -4.39
N GLU A 75 -5.13 1.56 -3.57
CA GLU A 75 -5.68 1.55 -2.20
C GLU A 75 -7.17 1.22 -2.20
N PHE A 76 -7.95 1.79 -3.12
CA PHE A 76 -9.37 1.46 -3.29
C PHE A 76 -9.56 0.00 -3.71
N ILE A 77 -8.72 -0.48 -4.64
CA ILE A 77 -8.80 -1.88 -5.12
C ILE A 77 -8.46 -2.86 -4.00
N ALA A 78 -7.46 -2.56 -3.16
CA ALA A 78 -7.10 -3.42 -2.03
C ALA A 78 -8.20 -3.47 -0.96
N ILE A 79 -8.82 -2.33 -0.64
CA ILE A 79 -9.95 -2.28 0.32
C ILE A 79 -11.15 -3.04 -0.25
N ASP A 80 -11.46 -2.87 -1.54
CA ASP A 80 -12.53 -3.63 -2.20
C ASP A 80 -12.28 -5.14 -2.16
N GLU A 81 -11.04 -5.59 -2.42
CA GLU A 81 -10.67 -7.00 -2.32
C GLU A 81 -10.86 -7.52 -0.89
N LEU A 82 -10.39 -6.76 0.11
CA LEU A 82 -10.54 -7.11 1.53
C LEU A 82 -12.01 -7.32 1.88
N LEU A 83 -12.88 -6.34 1.60
CA LEU A 83 -14.30 -6.36 1.95
C LEU A 83 -15.10 -7.39 1.13
N SER A 84 -14.70 -7.65 -0.11
CA SER A 84 -15.30 -8.70 -0.93
C SER A 84 -14.95 -10.10 -0.44
N SER A 85 -13.79 -10.27 0.22
CA SER A 85 -13.38 -11.56 0.78
C SER A 85 -14.16 -11.92 2.04
N SER A 86 -14.57 -10.93 2.85
CA SER A 86 -15.39 -11.08 4.06
C SER A 86 -16.79 -11.60 3.78
N SER A 87 -17.30 -11.32 2.58
CA SER A 87 -18.64 -11.72 2.13
C SER A 87 -18.68 -13.15 1.58
N LYS A 88 -17.53 -13.79 1.35
CA LYS A 88 -17.46 -15.18 0.87
C LYS A 88 -17.56 -16.15 2.04
N VAL A 89 -18.77 -16.68 2.27
CA VAL A 89 -18.89 -17.98 2.94
C VAL A 89 -18.06 -18.96 2.11
N CYS A 90 -17.07 -19.61 2.72
CA CYS A 90 -16.31 -20.69 2.09
C CYS A 90 -17.30 -21.77 1.65
N SER A 91 -17.73 -21.70 0.38
CA SER A 91 -18.40 -22.82 -0.26
C SER A 91 -17.30 -23.82 -0.53
N GLY A 92 -17.26 -24.88 0.28
CA GLY A 92 -16.40 -26.03 0.05
C GLY A 92 -16.53 -26.47 -1.40
N GLY A 93 -15.40 -26.86 -2.00
CA GLY A 93 -15.31 -27.15 -3.42
C GLY A 93 -16.42 -28.10 -3.91
N ALA A 94 -17.21 -27.60 -4.85
CA ALA A 94 -17.87 -28.46 -5.82
C ALA A 94 -17.05 -28.38 -7.10
N ASN A 95 -16.23 -29.41 -7.28
CA ASN A 95 -15.60 -29.78 -8.53
C ASN A 95 -16.62 -29.67 -9.68
N GLU A 96 -16.37 -28.82 -10.68
CA GLU A 96 -17.12 -28.82 -11.94
C GLU A 96 -16.83 -30.10 -12.71
N TYR A 97 -17.44 -31.21 -12.29
CA TYR A 97 -17.61 -32.37 -13.16
C TYR A 97 -18.79 -32.11 -14.09
N ARG A 98 -18.48 -31.69 -15.31
CA ARG A 98 -19.38 -31.86 -16.47
C ARG A 98 -19.74 -33.35 -16.56
N GLY A 99 -20.99 -33.66 -16.25
CA GLY A 99 -21.51 -35.02 -16.25
C GLY A 99 -21.44 -35.70 -17.62
N GLY A 100 -20.77 -36.84 -17.67
CA GLY A 100 -20.91 -37.87 -18.69
C GLY A 100 -21.36 -39.18 -18.02
N LYS A 101 -22.61 -39.58 -18.23
CA LYS A 101 -23.19 -40.84 -17.74
C LYS A 101 -22.38 -42.06 -18.23
N ARG A 102 -22.13 -43.04 -17.35
CA ARG A 102 -22.37 -44.49 -17.60
C ARG A 102 -22.19 -45.32 -16.32
N LYS A 103 -23.17 -46.20 -16.09
CA LYS A 103 -23.30 -47.20 -15.02
C LYS A 103 -22.13 -48.20 -14.97
N ARG A 104 -21.80 -48.71 -13.77
CA ARG A 104 -21.70 -50.15 -13.44
C ARG A 104 -21.62 -50.37 -11.93
N GLU A 105 -22.29 -51.44 -11.51
CA GLU A 105 -22.46 -51.94 -10.13
C GLU A 105 -21.21 -52.72 -9.65
N GLY A 106 -21.04 -52.84 -8.33
CA GLY A 106 -20.08 -53.77 -7.71
C GLY A 106 -19.95 -53.58 -6.19
N ASP A 107 -20.27 -54.66 -5.46
CA ASP A 107 -20.23 -54.90 -4.01
C ASP A 107 -18.91 -54.54 -3.29
N GLY A 108 -18.99 -54.33 -1.96
CA GLY A 108 -17.86 -54.57 -1.06
C GLY A 108 -17.87 -53.76 0.24
N ASN A 109 -17.82 -54.48 1.36
CA ASN A 109 -17.99 -54.06 2.74
C ASN A 109 -16.71 -53.42 3.37
N GLU A 110 -16.92 -52.87 4.57
CA GLU A 110 -15.99 -52.83 5.72
C GLU A 110 -15.22 -51.56 6.12
N ASP A 111 -15.37 -51.32 7.43
CA ASP A 111 -14.85 -50.30 8.32
C ASP A 111 -13.34 -50.07 8.23
N TYR A 112 -12.94 -48.80 8.21
CA TYR A 112 -11.65 -48.39 8.75
C TYR A 112 -11.79 -47.04 9.47
N HIS A 113 -11.76 -47.09 10.81
CA HIS A 113 -11.45 -45.94 11.64
C HIS A 113 -10.06 -45.38 11.24
N LYS A 114 -10.03 -44.14 10.76
CA LYS A 114 -8.82 -43.32 10.77
C LYS A 114 -9.17 -41.91 11.21
N GLU A 115 -8.94 -41.68 12.50
CA GLU A 115 -8.57 -40.36 13.00
C GLU A 115 -7.45 -39.81 12.11
N ARG A 116 -7.68 -38.67 11.47
CA ARG A 116 -6.75 -37.54 11.40
C ARG A 116 -7.29 -36.41 10.52
N ASP A 117 -6.89 -35.22 10.95
CA ASP A 117 -6.95 -33.94 10.26
C ASP A 117 -8.32 -33.25 10.25
N LYS A 118 -8.65 -32.66 11.41
CA LYS A 118 -9.51 -31.48 11.47
C LYS A 118 -8.85 -30.38 10.64
N VAL A 119 -9.21 -30.30 9.36
CA VAL A 119 -8.92 -29.15 8.51
C VAL A 119 -9.68 -27.97 9.12
N GLU A 120 -8.97 -27.12 9.87
CA GLU A 120 -9.50 -25.85 10.34
C GLU A 120 -9.96 -25.06 9.12
N ASN A 121 -11.28 -24.91 9.04
CA ASN A 121 -11.99 -24.26 7.97
C ASN A 121 -11.75 -22.74 8.10
N ASN A 122 -10.59 -22.28 7.65
CA ASN A 122 -10.10 -20.90 7.80
C ASN A 122 -10.91 -19.96 6.87
N ARG A 123 -12.05 -19.46 7.36
CA ARG A 123 -12.72 -18.29 6.78
C ARG A 123 -11.77 -17.09 6.87
N CYS A 124 -11.79 -16.17 5.91
CA CYS A 124 -11.09 -14.89 6.07
C CYS A 124 -11.97 -13.92 6.88
N ILE A 125 -11.38 -13.31 7.92
CA ILE A 125 -12.00 -12.81 9.17
C ILE A 125 -12.15 -11.27 9.19
N TYR A 126 -11.75 -10.55 8.15
CA TYR A 126 -11.58 -9.10 8.24
C TYR A 126 -12.84 -8.33 7.80
N GLY A 127 -13.38 -7.46 8.65
CA GLY A 127 -14.43 -6.48 8.29
C GLY A 127 -13.89 -5.05 8.19
N PRO A 128 -14.77 -4.06 7.89
CA PRO A 128 -14.39 -2.64 7.87
C PRO A 128 -13.69 -2.17 9.16
N GLU A 129 -14.15 -2.65 10.32
CA GLU A 129 -13.60 -2.30 11.63
C GLU A 129 -12.17 -2.83 11.85
N ASP A 130 -11.78 -3.88 11.14
CA ASP A 130 -10.45 -4.47 11.28
C ASP A 130 -9.36 -3.67 10.57
N MET A 131 -9.73 -2.70 9.70
CA MET A 131 -8.78 -1.78 9.07
C MET A 131 -7.87 -1.09 10.09
N ARG A 132 -8.40 -0.81 11.29
CA ARG A 132 -7.66 -0.21 12.42
C ARG A 132 -6.50 -1.05 12.95
N LYS A 133 -6.41 -2.32 12.53
CA LYS A 133 -5.35 -3.26 12.91
C LYS A 133 -4.39 -3.55 11.76
N LEU A 134 -4.70 -3.12 10.55
CA LEU A 134 -3.96 -3.47 9.33
C LEU A 134 -2.95 -2.39 8.94
N ASP A 135 -1.86 -2.83 8.32
CA ASP A 135 -0.88 -1.98 7.67
C ASP A 135 -1.10 -1.96 6.16
N LEU A 136 -0.90 -0.79 5.54
CA LEU A 136 -0.79 -0.67 4.10
C LEU A 136 0.67 -0.53 3.70
N TYR A 137 1.11 -1.30 2.71
CA TYR A 137 2.39 -1.12 2.03
C TYR A 137 2.11 -0.70 0.60
N VAL A 138 2.59 0.46 0.16
CA VAL A 138 2.26 1.05 -1.17
C VAL A 138 3.49 1.65 -1.84
N THR A 139 3.65 1.46 -3.15
CA THR A 139 4.88 1.89 -3.85
C THR A 139 5.06 3.41 -3.89
N ILE A 140 3.97 4.16 -4.01
CA ILE A 140 3.96 5.63 -4.06
C ILE A 140 3.07 6.14 -2.92
N GLU A 141 3.47 7.25 -2.28
CA GLU A 141 2.68 7.90 -1.24
C GLU A 141 1.20 8.09 -1.66
N PRO A 142 0.24 7.68 -0.82
CA PRO A 142 -1.18 7.84 -1.11
C PRO A 142 -1.53 9.27 -1.46
N CYS A 143 -2.35 9.44 -2.51
CA CYS A 143 -2.84 10.76 -2.85
C CYS A 143 -3.84 11.28 -1.82
N ILE A 144 -4.16 12.58 -1.82
CA ILE A 144 -5.15 13.23 -0.95
C ILE A 144 -6.46 12.42 -0.82
N MET A 145 -6.99 11.92 -1.94
CA MET A 145 -8.21 11.09 -1.95
C MET A 145 -8.02 9.77 -1.20
N CYS A 146 -6.91 9.07 -1.44
CA CYS A 146 -6.64 7.78 -0.81
C CYS A 146 -6.26 7.95 0.66
N ALA A 147 -5.49 8.98 1.00
CA ALA A 147 -5.15 9.32 2.38
C ALA A 147 -6.40 9.63 3.21
N SER A 148 -7.36 10.39 2.67
CA SER A 148 -8.65 10.65 3.33
C SER A 148 -9.48 9.38 3.50
N LEU A 149 -9.51 8.49 2.50
CA LEU A 149 -10.18 7.18 2.60
C LEU A 149 -9.59 6.36 3.75
N LEU A 150 -8.27 6.26 3.79
CA LEU A 150 -7.53 5.50 4.81
C LEU A 150 -7.80 6.03 6.22
N GLN A 151 -7.89 7.36 6.37
CA GLN A 151 -8.24 8.00 7.63
C GLN A 151 -9.66 7.65 8.07
N GLN A 152 -10.64 7.67 7.14
CA GLN A 152 -12.04 7.34 7.43
C GLN A 152 -12.23 5.89 7.88
N PHE A 153 -11.45 4.95 7.33
CA PHE A 153 -11.38 3.56 7.81
C PHE A 153 -10.50 3.39 9.06
N GLY A 154 -9.76 4.43 9.45
CA GLY A 154 -8.88 4.45 10.61
C GLY A 154 -7.73 3.47 10.52
N ILE A 155 -7.10 3.31 9.34
CA ILE A 155 -6.01 2.34 9.15
C ILE A 155 -4.91 2.47 10.22
N ARG A 156 -4.21 1.38 10.57
CA ARG A 156 -3.18 1.44 11.62
C ARG A 156 -1.97 2.27 11.21
N LYS A 157 -1.37 1.90 10.06
CA LYS A 157 -0.11 2.46 9.57
C LYS A 157 0.03 2.32 8.05
N VAL A 158 0.70 3.28 7.44
CA VAL A 158 1.03 3.27 6.01
C VAL A 158 2.54 3.32 5.81
N TRP A 159 3.05 2.33 5.10
CA TRP A 159 4.42 2.24 4.63
C TRP A 159 4.44 2.56 3.14
N TYR A 160 5.29 3.49 2.71
CA TYR A 160 5.39 3.83 1.30
C TYR A 160 6.80 4.00 0.78
N GLY A 161 6.95 3.83 -0.53
CA GLY A 161 8.23 3.97 -1.21
C GLY A 161 8.59 5.41 -1.54
N ALA A 162 8.14 5.89 -2.68
CA ALA A 162 8.44 7.25 -3.11
C ALA A 162 7.35 8.25 -2.69
N VAL A 163 7.77 9.48 -2.37
CA VAL A 163 6.88 10.62 -2.11
C VAL A 163 6.09 10.97 -3.38
N ASN A 164 4.87 11.46 -3.20
CA ASN A 164 3.99 11.91 -4.26
C ASN A 164 3.94 13.45 -4.30
N ASP A 165 4.89 14.04 -5.01
CA ASP A 165 5.10 15.49 -5.04
C ASP A 165 3.92 16.30 -5.64
N LYS A 166 3.00 15.64 -6.35
CA LYS A 166 1.89 16.31 -7.04
C LYS A 166 0.58 16.25 -6.27
N PHE A 167 0.32 15.14 -5.61
CA PHE A 167 -0.99 14.85 -5.01
C PHE A 167 -0.89 14.17 -3.64
N GLY A 168 0.29 14.08 -3.03
CA GLY A 168 0.54 13.36 -1.78
C GLY A 168 -0.29 13.87 -0.61
N GLY A 169 -0.99 12.95 0.06
CA GLY A 169 -1.83 13.26 1.22
C GLY A 169 -1.18 12.97 2.57
N ASN A 170 0.06 12.47 2.58
CA ASN A 170 0.77 11.99 3.78
C ASN A 170 2.09 12.75 4.02
N GLY A 171 2.19 14.00 3.56
CA GLY A 171 3.39 14.83 3.66
C GLY A 171 3.83 15.48 2.36
N GLY A 172 3.53 14.87 1.21
CA GLY A 172 3.96 15.39 -0.08
C GLY A 172 3.31 16.73 -0.46
N VAL A 173 2.00 16.85 -0.22
CA VAL A 173 1.23 18.09 -0.46
C VAL A 173 0.41 18.48 0.76
N LEU A 174 -0.32 17.53 1.35
CA LEU A 174 -1.12 17.71 2.57
C LEU A 174 -0.74 16.65 3.62
N ASN A 175 -1.14 16.89 4.88
CA ASN A 175 -0.92 15.98 6.02
C ASN A 175 -2.24 15.40 6.54
N LEU A 176 -2.96 14.64 5.73
CA LEU A 176 -4.27 14.10 6.12
C LEU A 176 -4.18 12.97 7.16
N HIS A 177 -3.04 12.29 7.24
CA HIS A 177 -2.78 11.24 8.23
C HIS A 177 -2.73 11.73 9.69
N ILE A 178 -2.61 13.05 9.92
CA ILE A 178 -2.61 13.67 11.26
C ILE A 178 -3.62 14.83 11.27
N GLY A 179 -4.53 14.82 12.24
CA GLY A 179 -5.48 15.90 12.49
C GLY A 179 -6.33 16.30 11.28
N ASN A 180 -6.51 15.40 10.31
CA ASN A 180 -7.18 15.64 9.02
C ASN A 180 -6.67 16.90 8.29
N GLY A 181 -5.35 17.07 8.22
CA GLY A 181 -4.73 18.20 7.52
C GLY A 181 -4.69 19.50 8.33
N LYS A 182 -4.92 19.47 9.65
CA LYS A 182 -4.58 20.60 10.52
C LYS A 182 -3.08 20.85 10.42
N PHE A 183 -2.71 22.04 9.94
CA PHE A 183 -1.31 22.47 9.86
C PHE A 183 -0.71 22.50 11.27
N ASP A 184 0.51 21.96 11.41
CA ASP A 184 1.37 22.31 12.54
C ASP A 184 1.42 23.84 12.61
N GLY A 185 1.19 24.42 13.80
CA GLY A 185 0.95 25.85 14.02
C GLY A 185 2.08 26.82 13.64
N ASN A 186 3.01 26.43 12.77
CA ASN A 186 4.07 27.27 12.23
C ASN A 186 3.61 28.22 11.11
N GLU A 187 2.42 28.03 10.53
CA GLU A 187 1.75 29.02 9.65
C GLU A 187 0.48 29.63 10.28
N ALA A 188 0.36 29.60 11.61
CA ALA A 188 -0.68 30.33 12.31
C ALA A 188 -0.46 31.85 12.15
N THR A 189 -1.52 32.59 11.79
CA THR A 189 -1.52 34.06 11.78
C THR A 189 -1.19 34.60 13.18
N LYS A 190 -0.68 35.83 13.27
CA LYS A 190 -0.25 36.41 14.56
C LYS A 190 -1.35 36.42 15.63
N GLU A 191 -2.62 36.43 15.22
CA GLU A 191 -3.79 36.41 16.11
C GLU A 191 -4.01 35.04 16.75
N GLU A 192 -3.71 33.93 16.07
CA GLU A 192 -3.84 32.56 16.61
C GLU A 192 -2.70 32.15 17.55
N LYS A 193 -1.61 32.92 17.57
CA LYS A 193 -0.45 32.70 18.46
C LYS A 193 -0.67 33.23 19.87
N GLU A 194 -1.66 34.10 20.09
CA GLU A 194 -1.95 34.64 21.41
C GLU A 194 -2.82 33.71 22.27
N GLU A 195 -3.65 32.85 21.67
CA GLU A 195 -4.46 31.87 22.42
C GLU A 195 -3.72 30.57 22.81
N LYS A 196 -2.53 30.31 22.24
CA LYS A 196 -1.80 29.02 22.44
C LYS A 196 -0.59 29.09 23.37
N LYS A 197 -0.34 30.22 24.04
CA LYS A 197 0.82 30.34 24.95
C LYS A 197 0.72 29.52 26.25
N ASP A 198 -0.43 28.92 26.54
CA ASP A 198 -0.64 28.25 27.83
C ASP A 198 -0.59 26.71 27.76
N ASN A 199 -0.50 26.10 26.57
CA ASN A 199 -0.43 24.63 26.42
C ASN A 199 0.78 24.20 25.58
N GLU A 200 1.96 24.17 26.21
CA GLU A 200 3.06 23.33 25.74
C GLU A 200 2.64 21.85 25.85
N GLY A 201 2.55 21.16 24.70
CA GLY A 201 2.65 19.70 24.65
C GLY A 201 1.35 18.94 24.39
N ILE A 202 1.46 17.99 23.46
CA ILE A 202 0.48 16.98 23.04
C ILE A 202 -0.50 17.48 21.96
N ILE A 203 -0.17 17.20 20.69
CA ILE A 203 -1.19 17.12 19.64
C ILE A 203 -2.05 15.90 19.99
N GLU A 204 -3.26 16.13 20.49
CA GLU A 204 -4.19 15.03 20.78
C GLU A 204 -4.50 14.28 19.47
N LYS A 205 -4.19 12.97 19.46
CA LYS A 205 -4.47 12.08 18.33
C LYS A 205 -5.96 12.09 18.05
N GLN A 206 -6.36 12.58 16.88
CA GLN A 206 -7.78 12.63 16.49
C GLN A 206 -8.23 11.24 16.05
N GLU A 207 -9.55 11.02 16.11
CA GLU A 207 -10.13 9.79 15.60
C GLU A 207 -9.79 9.62 14.11
N GLY A 208 -9.19 8.47 13.77
CA GLY A 208 -8.79 8.14 12.39
C GLY A 208 -7.35 8.47 12.03
N ASP A 209 -6.61 9.20 12.89
CA ASP A 209 -5.19 9.47 12.66
C ASP A 209 -4.36 8.18 12.63
N TYR A 210 -3.40 8.14 11.71
CA TYR A 210 -2.58 6.95 11.46
C TYR A 210 -1.11 7.27 11.23
N GLU A 211 -0.26 6.29 11.51
CA GLU A 211 1.19 6.44 11.36
C GLU A 211 1.61 6.30 9.90
N VAL A 212 2.66 7.02 9.51
CA VAL A 212 3.25 6.90 8.17
C VAL A 212 4.75 6.69 8.25
N SER A 213 5.29 5.91 7.32
CA SER A 213 6.72 5.70 7.12
C SER A 213 7.03 5.65 5.63
N GLY A 214 7.86 6.60 5.18
CA GLY A 214 8.20 6.78 3.77
C GLY A 214 9.66 6.46 3.46
N GLY A 215 9.95 6.05 2.23
CA GLY A 215 11.30 5.84 1.72
C GLY A 215 11.68 4.37 1.46
N TRP A 216 10.77 3.42 1.67
CA TRP A 216 11.06 1.99 1.53
C TRP A 216 11.09 1.55 0.06
N LEU A 217 12.22 1.02 -0.43
CA LEU A 217 12.37 0.69 -1.87
C LEU A 217 12.01 1.88 -2.79
N ARG A 218 12.38 3.09 -2.34
CA ARG A 218 12.07 4.35 -3.02
C ARG A 218 12.62 4.39 -4.43
N GLU A 219 13.84 3.90 -4.63
CA GLU A 219 14.52 3.96 -5.93
C GLU A 219 13.78 3.11 -6.95
N GLU A 220 13.39 1.89 -6.57
CA GLU A 220 12.61 0.98 -7.40
C GLU A 220 11.23 1.56 -7.73
N ALA A 221 10.56 2.17 -6.76
CA ALA A 221 9.28 2.85 -6.95
C ALA A 221 9.37 4.04 -7.92
N ILE A 222 10.46 4.82 -7.86
CA ILE A 222 10.70 5.91 -8.82
C ILE A 222 11.01 5.37 -10.21
N VAL A 223 11.87 4.36 -10.31
CA VAL A 223 12.29 3.77 -11.59
C VAL A 223 11.09 3.18 -12.34
N ILE A 224 10.21 2.45 -11.65
CA ILE A 224 9.01 1.88 -12.29
C ILE A 224 8.05 2.96 -12.78
N LEU A 225 7.87 4.04 -12.02
CA LEU A 225 7.05 5.18 -12.43
C LEU A 225 7.65 5.93 -13.62
N ARG A 226 8.98 6.11 -13.66
CA ARG A 226 9.68 6.71 -14.81
C ARG A 226 9.54 5.86 -16.07
N ARG A 227 9.59 4.52 -15.96
CA ARG A 227 9.34 3.61 -17.10
C ARG A 227 7.98 3.87 -17.73
N PHE A 228 6.93 4.04 -16.93
CA PHE A 228 5.59 4.38 -17.42
C PHE A 228 5.54 5.72 -18.19
N TYR A 229 6.22 6.76 -17.71
CA TYR A 229 6.18 8.08 -18.37
C TYR A 229 6.96 8.15 -19.69
N VAL A 230 7.96 7.28 -19.86
CA VAL A 230 8.75 7.13 -21.08
C VAL A 230 8.01 6.29 -22.12
N GLN A 231 7.12 5.38 -21.71
CA GLN A 231 6.26 4.64 -22.65
C GLN A 231 5.42 5.59 -23.52
N GLU A 232 5.35 5.27 -24.81
CA GLU A 232 4.48 5.96 -25.76
C GLU A 232 3.02 5.61 -25.45
N ASN A 233 2.16 6.63 -25.40
CA ASN A 233 0.73 6.40 -25.24
C ASN A 233 0.09 6.36 -26.64
N GLU A 234 -0.03 5.16 -27.20
CA GLU A 234 -0.63 4.93 -28.52
C GLU A 234 -2.14 5.25 -28.57
N ARG A 235 -2.79 5.44 -27.42
CA ARG A 235 -4.23 5.73 -27.30
C ARG A 235 -4.54 7.23 -27.19
N ALA A 236 -3.53 8.10 -27.20
CA ALA A 236 -3.76 9.54 -27.13
C ALA A 236 -4.46 10.04 -28.41
N PRO A 237 -5.54 10.87 -28.30
CA PRO A 237 -6.24 11.43 -29.47
C PRO A 237 -5.28 12.18 -30.41
N GLU A 238 -4.27 12.82 -29.83
CA GLU A 238 -3.12 13.37 -30.54
C GLU A 238 -1.84 12.76 -29.95
N PRO A 239 -1.23 11.75 -30.62
CA PRO A 239 -0.04 11.11 -30.13
C PRO A 239 1.14 12.08 -30.19
N ARG A 240 1.62 12.51 -29.02
CA ARG A 240 2.88 13.26 -28.92
C ARG A 240 4.04 12.28 -28.94
N ASN A 241 4.96 12.47 -29.88
CA ASN A 241 6.18 11.68 -29.98
C ASN A 241 7.04 11.88 -28.71
N LYS A 242 7.39 10.78 -28.03
CA LYS A 242 8.18 10.80 -26.79
C LYS A 242 9.59 10.23 -26.96
N LYS A 243 10.05 9.97 -28.21
CA LYS A 243 11.34 9.32 -28.51
C LYS A 243 12.56 10.00 -27.89
N GLU A 244 12.49 11.29 -27.58
CA GLU A 244 13.59 12.04 -26.94
C GLU A 244 13.63 11.91 -25.41
N ARG A 245 12.62 11.29 -24.77
CA ARG A 245 12.60 11.13 -23.32
C ARG A 245 13.56 10.01 -22.89
N VAL A 246 14.68 10.40 -22.31
CA VAL A 246 15.65 9.46 -21.74
C VAL A 246 15.20 8.99 -20.36
N LEU A 247 15.15 7.66 -20.17
CA LEU A 247 14.91 7.07 -18.85
C LEU A 247 16.14 7.28 -17.95
N LYS A 248 16.05 8.23 -17.02
CA LYS A 248 17.04 8.39 -15.96
C LYS A 248 16.83 7.31 -14.91
N LEU A 249 17.80 6.40 -14.76
CA LEU A 249 17.75 5.35 -13.74
C LEU A 249 18.33 5.79 -12.40
N GLU A 250 19.23 6.76 -12.41
CA GLU A 250 19.82 7.32 -11.19
C GLU A 250 18.78 8.14 -10.41
N VAL A 251 18.71 7.89 -9.12
CA VAL A 251 17.80 8.55 -8.19
C VAL A 251 18.65 9.26 -7.14
N GLU A 252 18.39 10.55 -6.94
CA GLU A 252 19.09 11.34 -5.92
C GLU A 252 18.81 10.79 -4.51
N PRO A 253 19.83 10.77 -3.63
CA PRO A 253 19.69 10.25 -2.27
C PRO A 253 18.74 11.13 -1.45
N MET A 254 18.14 10.55 -0.42
CA MET A 254 17.34 11.34 0.54
C MET A 254 18.24 12.25 1.36
N ILE A 255 17.96 13.55 1.36
CA ILE A 255 18.67 14.53 2.18
C ILE A 255 17.99 14.56 3.55
N ASP A 256 18.67 14.16 4.62
CA ASP A 256 18.17 14.37 5.99
C ASP A 256 18.26 15.87 6.32
N PRO A 257 17.14 16.57 6.57
CA PRO A 257 17.16 17.99 6.92
C PRO A 257 18.00 18.29 8.17
N ARG A 258 18.22 17.29 9.04
CA ARG A 258 19.01 17.40 10.27
C ARG A 258 20.51 17.21 10.06
N ALA A 259 20.94 16.73 8.89
CA ALA A 259 22.37 16.51 8.59
C ALA A 259 23.11 17.79 8.16
N LYS A 260 22.41 18.92 7.94
CA LYS A 260 23.01 20.22 7.57
C LYS A 260 23.53 21.04 8.78
N GLY A 261 23.82 20.40 9.91
CA GLY A 261 24.25 21.07 11.15
C GLY A 261 25.76 21.15 11.37
N ASP A 262 26.57 20.30 10.73
CA ASP A 262 27.98 20.10 11.11
C ASP A 262 28.96 20.32 9.94
N GLU A 263 28.85 21.40 9.18
CA GLU A 263 29.95 21.85 8.30
C GLU A 263 30.04 23.39 8.32
N SER A 264 30.46 23.94 9.46
CA SER A 264 31.07 25.27 9.57
C SER A 264 32.10 25.26 10.69
N GLY A 265 33.27 24.69 10.38
CA GLY A 265 34.52 24.80 11.13
C GLY A 265 35.61 25.38 10.25
#